data_AF-A0A350P8L9-F1
#
_entry.id   AF-A0A350P8L9-F1
#
_cell.length_a   1.000
_cell.length_b   1.000
_cell.length_c   1.000
_cell.angle_alpha   90.00
_cell.angle_beta   90.00
_cell.angle_gamma   90.00
#
_symmetry.space_group_name_H-M   'P 1'
#
loop_
_entity.id
_entity.type
_entity.pdbx_description
1 polymer ?
#
loop_
_entity_poly.entity_id
_entity_poly.type
_entity_poly.pdbx_seq_one_letter_code
_entity_poly.pdbx_strand_id
1 'polypeptide(L)'
;MSIEMQKQHTDLGTNEIHKRHSVMVEGGAMPRAKVMDQMVIDRYLINGSLSLSEHQAGEYILNQASKAGLFGRPLRYEAGSSSVRQGDSVFSDALMRYGRTMSLISRRFGDDNKKLVESVVLENKDVSQDLPLLSALKKSLDLVSQRRMAGGRNPLRHLKKVGGQPQPQQ
;
A
#
# COMPACT_ATOMS: atom_id res chain seq x y z
N MET A 1 -32.08 35.35 -32.28
CA MET A 1 -31.08 35.10 -31.22
C MET A 1 -31.06 33.62 -30.92
N SER A 2 -30.03 32.92 -31.36
CA SER A 2 -29.79 31.53 -30.99
C SER A 2 -28.35 31.48 -30.48
N ILE A 3 -28.18 31.34 -29.16
CA ILE A 3 -26.86 31.21 -28.55
C ILE A 3 -26.47 29.74 -28.70
N GLU A 4 -25.56 29.45 -29.63
CA GLU A 4 -24.85 28.18 -29.66
C GLU A 4 -24.06 28.05 -28.37
N MET A 5 -24.51 27.12 -27.52
CA MET A 5 -23.83 26.79 -26.28
C MET A 5 -22.59 25.96 -26.64
N GLN A 6 -21.45 26.65 -26.80
CA GLN A 6 -20.14 26.02 -26.97
C GLN A 6 -19.94 25.00 -25.86
N LYS A 7 -19.83 23.73 -26.26
CA LYS A 7 -19.54 22.59 -25.38
C LYS A 7 -18.13 22.78 -24.84
N GLN A 8 -18.01 23.46 -23.70
CA GLN A 8 -16.75 23.60 -23.00
C GLN A 8 -16.19 22.21 -22.78
N HIS A 9 -14.99 21.99 -23.32
CA HIS A 9 -14.20 20.79 -23.14
C HIS A 9 -13.70 20.78 -21.69
N THR A 10 -14.59 20.46 -20.77
CA THR A 10 -14.25 20.29 -19.37
C THR A 10 -13.54 18.96 -19.22
N ASP A 11 -12.33 19.02 -18.65
CA ASP A 11 -11.44 17.90 -18.36
C ASP A 11 -11.97 17.09 -17.16
N LEU A 12 -13.24 16.67 -17.25
CA LEU A 12 -13.97 15.91 -16.23
C LEU A 12 -13.62 14.41 -16.28
N GLY A 13 -12.72 14.02 -17.17
CA GLY A 13 -12.37 12.63 -17.39
C GLY A 13 -13.45 11.83 -18.13
N THR A 14 -13.06 10.64 -18.58
CA THR A 14 -13.89 9.76 -19.40
C THR A 14 -15.05 9.17 -18.58
N ASN A 15 -16.18 8.84 -19.21
CA ASN A 15 -17.33 8.14 -18.59
C ASN A 15 -16.97 6.84 -17.85
N GLU A 16 -15.78 6.28 -18.08
CA GLU A 16 -15.24 5.14 -17.34
C GLU A 16 -14.86 5.48 -15.90
N ILE A 17 -14.38 6.70 -15.63
CA ILE A 17 -13.99 7.17 -14.30
C ILE A 17 -15.23 7.31 -13.41
N HIS A 18 -16.31 7.87 -13.95
CA HIS A 18 -17.60 8.01 -13.24
C HIS A 18 -18.32 6.68 -12.98
N LYS A 19 -18.00 5.61 -13.74
CA LYS A 19 -18.57 4.27 -13.53
C LYS A 19 -17.84 3.46 -12.45
N ARG A 20 -16.57 3.78 -12.19
CA ARG A 20 -15.72 3.03 -11.25
C ARG A 20 -15.46 3.78 -9.94
N HIS A 21 -15.73 5.09 -9.91
CA HIS A 21 -15.42 5.94 -8.77
C HIS A 21 -16.56 6.90 -8.43
N SER A 22 -16.76 7.14 -7.13
CA SER A 22 -17.55 8.25 -6.62
C SER A 22 -16.76 9.53 -6.89
N VAL A 23 -17.27 10.39 -7.76
CA VAL A 23 -16.63 11.66 -8.11
C VAL A 23 -17.49 12.80 -7.60
N MET A 24 -16.90 13.70 -6.82
CA MET A 24 -17.51 14.96 -6.43
C MET A 24 -16.99 16.05 -7.35
N VAL A 25 -17.90 16.81 -7.98
CA VAL A 25 -17.54 17.93 -8.84
C VAL A 25 -17.60 19.20 -8.00
N GLU A 26 -16.45 19.83 -7.73
CA GLU A 26 -16.40 21.14 -7.08
C GLU A 26 -16.42 22.25 -8.14
N GLY A 27 -17.25 23.27 -7.90
CA GLY A 27 -17.64 24.27 -8.90
C GLY A 27 -16.94 25.63 -8.78
N GLY A 28 -16.50 26.12 -9.95
CA GLY A 28 -16.06 27.46 -10.32
C GLY A 28 -16.12 27.57 -11.86
N ALA A 29 -15.51 28.60 -12.48
CA ALA A 29 -15.52 28.79 -13.95
C ALA A 29 -14.90 27.61 -14.76
N MET A 30 -14.18 26.71 -14.09
CA MET A 30 -13.78 25.39 -14.59
C MET A 30 -14.08 24.33 -13.52
N PRO A 31 -15.09 23.47 -13.69
CA PRO A 31 -15.38 22.39 -12.75
C PRO A 31 -14.26 21.34 -12.77
N ARG A 32 -13.79 20.96 -11.58
CA ARG A 32 -12.79 19.91 -11.39
C ARG A 32 -13.44 18.68 -10.77
N ALA A 33 -13.18 17.51 -11.34
CA ALA A 33 -13.60 16.23 -10.80
C ALA A 33 -12.64 15.81 -9.67
N LYS A 34 -13.16 15.63 -8.45
CA LYS A 34 -12.43 15.08 -7.30
C LYS A 34 -12.90 13.66 -7.05
N VAL A 35 -12.03 12.69 -7.28
CA VAL A 35 -12.29 11.28 -6.99
C VAL A 35 -12.33 11.10 -5.48
N MET A 36 -13.51 10.78 -4.94
CA MET A 36 -13.75 10.64 -3.50
C MET A 36 -13.25 9.31 -2.94
N ASP A 37 -12.98 8.34 -3.82
CA ASP A 37 -12.54 6.99 -3.44
C ASP A 37 -11.01 6.84 -3.41
N GLN A 38 -10.28 7.95 -3.57
CA GLN A 38 -8.83 7.91 -3.65
C GLN A 38 -8.26 7.45 -2.30
N MET A 39 -7.47 6.37 -2.31
CA MET A 39 -6.88 5.83 -1.10
C MET A 39 -6.00 6.89 -0.41
N VAL A 40 -5.92 6.82 0.92
CA VAL A 40 -5.13 7.74 1.75
C VAL A 40 -3.69 7.82 1.27
N ILE A 41 -3.08 6.70 0.88
CA ILE A 41 -1.70 6.66 0.39
C ILE A 41 -1.51 7.41 -0.93
N ASP A 42 -2.50 7.37 -1.83
CA ASP A 42 -2.48 8.14 -3.07
C ASP A 42 -2.64 9.63 -2.79
N ARG A 43 -3.54 10.00 -1.87
CA ARG A 43 -3.68 11.39 -1.39
C ARG A 43 -2.37 11.89 -0.80
N TYR A 44 -1.64 11.04 -0.08
CA TYR A 44 -0.35 11.42 0.49
C TYR A 44 0.74 11.59 -0.56
N LEU A 45 0.72 10.80 -1.64
CA LEU A 45 1.62 11.01 -2.78
C LEU A 45 1.33 12.35 -3.47
N ILE A 46 0.06 12.62 -3.79
CA ILE A 46 -0.37 13.85 -4.48
C ILE A 46 -0.01 15.09 -3.64
N ASN A 47 -0.20 15.02 -2.33
CA ASN A 47 0.12 16.11 -1.40
C ASN A 47 1.61 16.20 -1.03
N GLY A 48 2.48 15.34 -1.60
CA GLY A 48 3.92 15.32 -1.31
C GLY A 48 4.28 14.85 0.10
N SER A 49 3.32 14.29 0.84
CA SER A 49 3.55 13.74 2.19
C SER A 49 4.31 12.41 2.14
N LEU A 50 4.05 11.60 1.11
CA LEU A 50 4.84 10.41 0.76
C LEU A 50 5.65 10.67 -0.52
N SER A 51 6.87 10.15 -0.55
CA SER A 51 7.65 9.96 -1.77
C SER A 51 7.07 8.85 -2.64
N LEU A 52 7.45 8.82 -3.92
CA LEU A 52 7.04 7.77 -4.84
C LEU A 52 7.41 6.37 -4.34
N SER A 53 8.59 6.19 -3.75
CA SER A 53 9.03 4.90 -3.21
C SER A 53 8.22 4.46 -1.98
N GLU A 54 7.82 5.39 -1.12
CA GLU A 54 6.98 5.08 0.04
C GLU A 54 5.55 4.72 -0.40
N HIS A 55 5.01 5.45 -1.37
CA HIS A 55 3.72 5.14 -2.00
C HIS A 55 3.72 3.75 -2.63
N GLN A 56 4.73 3.44 -3.45
CA GLN A 56 4.88 2.12 -4.07
C GLN A 56 5.00 1.00 -3.03
N ALA A 57 5.63 1.26 -1.87
CA ALA A 57 5.67 0.31 -0.77
C ALA A 57 4.30 0.09 -0.12
N GLY A 58 3.50 1.15 0.01
CA GLY A 58 2.10 1.07 0.43
C GLY A 58 1.26 0.20 -0.52
N GLU A 59 1.35 0.47 -1.82
CA GLU A 59 0.70 -0.31 -2.88
C GLU A 59 1.14 -1.78 -2.87
N TYR A 60 2.44 -2.03 -2.66
CA TYR A 60 2.97 -3.38 -2.53
C TYR A 60 2.33 -4.14 -1.37
N ILE A 61 2.21 -3.51 -0.19
CA ILE A 61 1.57 -4.10 0.99
C ILE A 61 0.08 -4.37 0.73
N LEU A 62 -0.62 -3.40 0.15
CA LEU A 62 -2.03 -3.52 -0.19
C LEU A 62 -2.29 -4.69 -1.14
N ASN A 63 -1.47 -4.84 -2.19
CA ASN A 63 -1.54 -5.95 -3.13
C ASN A 63 -1.27 -7.31 -2.45
N GLN A 64 -0.31 -7.36 -1.52
CA GLN A 64 -0.07 -8.56 -0.72
C GLN A 64 -1.29 -8.93 0.14
N ALA A 65 -1.88 -7.95 0.84
CA ALA A 65 -3.05 -8.14 1.68
C ALA A 65 -4.27 -8.57 0.87
N SER A 66 -4.50 -7.95 -0.29
CA SER A 66 -5.56 -8.31 -1.24
C SER A 66 -5.45 -9.76 -1.69
N LYS A 67 -4.25 -10.20 -2.10
CA LYS A 67 -4.00 -11.60 -2.50
C LYS A 67 -4.14 -12.59 -1.35
N ALA A 68 -3.86 -12.14 -0.12
CA ALA A 68 -4.06 -12.91 1.10
C ALA A 68 -5.52 -12.87 1.62
N GLY A 69 -6.45 -12.26 0.88
CA GLY A 69 -7.86 -12.13 1.27
C GLY A 69 -8.07 -11.40 2.60
N LEU A 70 -7.12 -10.56 3.02
CA LEU A 70 -7.20 -9.75 4.24
C LEU A 70 -8.06 -8.51 4.01
N PHE A 71 -9.31 -8.73 3.60
CA PHE A 71 -10.34 -7.69 3.55
C PHE A 71 -11.22 -7.79 4.80
N GLY A 72 -11.74 -6.67 5.29
CA GLY A 72 -12.63 -6.61 6.47
C GLY A 72 -13.99 -7.31 6.32
N ARG A 73 -14.16 -8.19 5.33
CA ARG A 73 -15.36 -9.01 5.11
C ARG A 73 -14.97 -10.49 4.89
N PRO A 74 -15.62 -11.45 5.57
CA PRO A 74 -15.31 -12.86 5.41
C PRO A 74 -15.65 -13.33 3.98
N LEU A 75 -14.69 -14.00 3.35
CA LEU A 75 -14.92 -14.78 2.14
C LEU A 75 -15.89 -15.90 2.49
N ARG A 76 -17.08 -15.90 1.85
CA ARG A 76 -17.99 -17.05 1.93
C ARG A 76 -17.36 -18.20 1.16
N TYR A 77 -16.75 -19.13 1.86
CA TYR A 77 -16.41 -20.44 1.32
C TYR A 77 -17.71 -21.24 1.19
N GLU A 78 -18.43 -21.05 0.08
CA GLU A 78 -19.39 -22.05 -0.37
C GLU A 78 -18.56 -23.30 -0.72
N ALA A 79 -18.76 -24.37 0.05
CA ALA A 79 -18.15 -25.68 -0.16
C ALA A 79 -18.75 -26.34 -1.42
N GLY A 80 -18.42 -25.80 -2.59
CA GLY A 80 -18.75 -26.37 -3.89
C GLY A 80 -17.59 -27.21 -4.39
N SER A 81 -17.83 -28.49 -4.58
CA SER A 81 -16.88 -29.53 -4.99
C SER A 81 -16.07 -29.20 -6.25
N SER A 82 -14.85 -29.77 -6.27
CA SER A 82 -13.97 -30.08 -7.42
C SER A 82 -12.96 -29.00 -7.87
N SER A 83 -11.66 -29.37 -7.79
CA SER A 83 -10.42 -28.66 -8.21
C SER A 83 -9.61 -27.81 -7.19
N VAL A 84 -9.66 -28.14 -5.90
CA VAL A 84 -9.03 -27.36 -4.79
C VAL A 84 -7.59 -27.81 -4.44
N ARG A 85 -6.58 -27.51 -5.27
CA ARG A 85 -5.16 -27.57 -4.81
C ARG A 85 -4.31 -26.38 -5.25
N GLN A 86 -4.65 -25.69 -6.33
CA GLN A 86 -3.87 -24.56 -6.82
C GLN A 86 -4.13 -23.27 -6.01
N GLY A 87 -5.41 -22.98 -5.68
CA GLY A 87 -5.82 -21.74 -5.01
C GLY A 87 -5.31 -21.61 -3.58
N ASP A 88 -5.38 -22.69 -2.79
CA ASP A 88 -4.94 -22.69 -1.39
C ASP A 88 -3.44 -22.41 -1.24
N SER A 89 -2.62 -22.91 -2.19
CA SER A 89 -1.17 -22.71 -2.20
C SER A 89 -0.80 -21.24 -2.46
N VAL A 90 -1.54 -20.57 -3.35
CA VAL A 90 -1.32 -19.15 -3.69
C VAL A 90 -1.77 -18.24 -2.56
N PHE A 91 -2.92 -18.55 -1.95
CA PHE A 91 -3.41 -17.83 -0.77
C PHE A 91 -2.45 -17.97 0.41
N SER A 92 -2.00 -19.19 0.72
CA SER A 92 -1.02 -19.46 1.77
C SER A 92 0.30 -18.73 1.54
N ASP A 93 0.82 -18.72 0.31
CA ASP A 93 2.06 -18.00 -0.02
C ASP A 93 1.87 -16.48 0.08
N ALA A 94 0.74 -15.93 -0.37
CA ALA A 94 0.43 -14.51 -0.24
C ALA A 94 0.37 -14.07 1.24
N LEU A 95 -0.32 -14.85 2.08
CA LEU A 95 -0.40 -14.60 3.52
C LEU A 95 0.98 -14.67 4.17
N MET A 96 1.82 -15.64 3.78
CA MET A 96 3.19 -15.76 4.29
C MET A 96 4.06 -14.58 3.86
N ARG A 97 3.93 -14.10 2.61
CA ARG A 97 4.65 -12.92 2.13
C ARG A 97 4.21 -11.66 2.88
N TYR A 98 2.91 -11.46 3.05
CA TYR A 98 2.35 -10.36 3.85
C TYR A 98 2.87 -10.41 5.29
N GLY A 99 2.75 -11.55 5.96
CA GLY A 99 3.22 -11.75 7.33
C GLY A 99 4.71 -11.49 7.49
N ARG A 100 5.54 -11.87 6.51
CA ARG A 100 6.98 -11.54 6.49
C ARG A 100 7.26 -10.06 6.25
N THR A 101 6.42 -9.33 5.53
CA THR A 101 6.52 -7.87 5.38
C THR A 101 6.15 -7.17 6.69
N MET A 102 5.02 -7.55 7.31
CA MET A 102 4.60 -6.98 8.60
C MET A 102 5.58 -7.32 9.74
N SER A 103 6.12 -8.55 9.76
CA SER A 103 7.15 -8.95 10.72
C SER A 103 8.44 -8.14 10.58
N LEU A 104 8.76 -7.66 9.37
CA LEU A 104 9.94 -6.81 9.17
C LEU A 104 9.75 -5.45 9.86
N ILE A 105 8.56 -4.87 9.76
CA ILE A 105 8.20 -3.60 10.39
C ILE A 105 8.20 -3.76 11.91
N SER A 106 7.47 -4.75 12.43
CA SER A 106 7.37 -5.06 13.86
C SER A 106 8.74 -5.26 14.51
N ARG A 107 9.63 -6.04 13.88
CA ARG A 107 10.99 -6.27 14.42
C ARG A 107 11.86 -5.02 14.45
N ARG A 108 11.62 -4.04 13.57
CA ARG A 108 12.48 -2.86 13.45
C ARG A 108 11.97 -1.69 14.29
N PHE A 109 10.65 -1.52 14.38
CA PHE A 109 10.02 -0.34 14.96
C PHE A 109 8.95 -0.67 16.02
N GLY A 110 8.66 -1.94 16.27
CA GLY A 110 7.62 -2.38 17.21
C GLY A 110 6.26 -2.62 16.56
N ASP A 111 5.37 -3.25 17.32
CA ASP A 111 4.03 -3.63 16.84
C ASP A 111 3.11 -2.43 16.59
N ASP A 112 3.36 -1.30 17.24
CA ASP A 112 2.56 -0.08 17.04
C ASP A 112 2.74 0.47 15.61
N ASN A 113 3.96 0.43 15.08
CA ASN A 113 4.23 0.80 13.68
C ASN A 113 3.60 -0.17 12.69
N LYS A 114 3.57 -1.47 13.02
CA LYS A 114 2.86 -2.47 12.21
C LYS A 114 1.36 -2.12 12.15
N LYS A 115 0.73 -1.92 13.31
CA LYS A 115 -0.70 -1.55 13.41
C LYS A 115 -0.99 -0.24 12.67
N LEU A 116 -0.11 0.75 12.81
CA LEU A 116 -0.22 2.01 12.09
C LEU A 116 -0.24 1.81 10.56
N VAL A 117 0.68 1.00 10.04
CA VAL A 117 0.71 0.68 8.60
C VAL A 117 -0.56 -0.05 8.18
N GLU A 118 -1.03 -1.02 8.97
CA GLU A 118 -2.29 -1.73 8.71
C GLU A 118 -3.48 -0.75 8.67
N SER A 119 -3.61 0.12 9.66
CA SER A 119 -4.70 1.09 9.71
C SER A 119 -4.66 2.11 8.57
N VAL A 120 -3.50 2.60 8.17
CA VAL A 120 -3.41 3.59 7.08
C VAL A 120 -3.58 2.92 5.72
N VAL A 121 -2.87 1.82 5.47
CA VAL A 121 -2.82 1.18 4.14
C VAL A 121 -4.04 0.31 3.87
N LEU A 122 -4.50 -0.47 4.85
CA LEU A 122 -5.61 -1.41 4.65
C LEU A 122 -6.96 -0.83 5.08
N GLU A 123 -6.99 -0.07 6.17
CA GLU A 123 -8.23 0.49 6.73
C GLU A 123 -8.49 1.93 6.26
N ASN A 124 -7.59 2.50 5.45
CA ASN A 124 -7.73 3.83 4.87
C ASN A 124 -7.86 4.94 5.94
N LYS A 125 -7.22 4.76 7.10
CA LYS A 125 -7.18 5.75 8.19
C LYS A 125 -6.27 6.91 7.82
N ASP A 126 -6.80 8.12 7.90
CA ASP A 126 -6.02 9.35 7.67
C ASP A 126 -5.29 9.78 8.96
N VAL A 127 -3.96 9.89 8.86
CA VAL A 127 -3.04 10.39 9.89
C VAL A 127 -2.28 11.65 9.45
N SER A 128 -2.73 12.33 8.39
CA SER A 128 -2.03 13.50 7.82
C SER A 128 -1.84 14.65 8.80
N GLN A 129 -2.74 14.79 9.78
CA GLN A 129 -2.70 15.83 10.81
C GLN A 129 -1.80 15.47 12.00
N ASP A 130 -1.39 14.20 12.12
CA ASP A 130 -0.54 13.71 13.21
C ASP A 130 0.88 13.49 12.67
N LEU A 131 1.72 14.52 12.82
CA LEU A 131 3.10 14.51 12.33
C LEU A 131 3.96 13.35 12.89
N PRO A 132 3.90 13.02 14.20
CA PRO A 132 4.54 11.82 14.72
C PRO A 132 4.12 10.53 14.00
N LEU A 133 2.81 10.30 13.83
CA LEU A 133 2.31 9.11 13.15
C LEU A 133 2.68 9.11 11.66
N LEU A 134 2.57 10.24 10.97
CA LEU A 134 2.97 10.35 9.57
C LEU A 134 4.47 10.07 9.38
N SER A 135 5.33 10.55 10.28
CA SER A 135 6.77 10.26 10.28
C SER A 135 7.06 8.77 10.54
N ALA A 136 6.33 8.14 11.47
CA ALA A 136 6.45 6.72 11.76
C ALA A 136 5.98 5.84 10.57
N LEU A 137 4.90 6.25 9.90
CA LEU A 137 4.40 5.62 8.68
C LEU A 137 5.46 5.67 7.58
N LYS A 138 6.01 6.86 7.29
CA LYS A 138 7.07 7.07 6.29
C LYS A 138 8.27 6.16 6.50
N LYS A 139 8.82 6.14 7.72
CA LYS A 139 9.95 5.25 8.09
C LYS A 139 9.64 3.77 7.87
N SER A 140 8.39 3.37 8.13
CA SER A 140 7.96 1.99 7.96
C SER A 140 7.83 1.61 6.48
N LEU A 141 7.28 2.49 5.64
CA LEU A 141 7.17 2.30 4.19
C LEU A 141 8.53 2.34 3.49
N ASP A 142 9.41 3.25 3.91
CA ASP A 142 10.77 3.34 3.40
C ASP A 142 11.58 2.06 3.70
N LEU A 143 11.45 1.50 4.91
CA LEU A 143 12.05 0.20 5.25
C LEU A 143 11.57 -0.90 4.29
N VAL A 144 10.27 -0.93 3.96
CA VAL A 144 9.70 -1.92 3.05
C VAL A 144 10.24 -1.70 1.63
N SER A 145 10.25 -0.47 1.14
CA SER A 145 10.84 -0.11 -0.15
C SER A 145 12.29 -0.62 -0.27
N GLN A 146 13.14 -0.27 0.71
CA GLN A 146 14.55 -0.67 0.71
C GLN A 146 14.77 -2.18 0.78
N ARG A 147 13.92 -2.92 1.50
CA ARG A 147 14.14 -4.35 1.76
C ARG A 147 13.40 -5.28 0.83
N ARG A 148 12.29 -4.84 0.23
CA ARG A 148 11.42 -5.67 -0.61
C ARG A 148 11.43 -5.24 -2.08
N MET A 149 11.68 -3.98 -2.36
CA MET A 149 11.49 -3.42 -3.71
C MET A 149 12.82 -3.12 -4.41
N ALA A 150 13.85 -2.70 -3.67
CA ALA A 150 15.17 -2.38 -4.23
C ALA A 150 16.05 -3.61 -4.64
N GLY A 151 15.47 -4.75 -5.02
CA GLY A 151 16.24 -5.89 -5.56
C GLY A 151 16.85 -6.86 -4.54
N GLY A 152 16.38 -6.87 -3.28
CA GLY A 152 16.46 -8.04 -2.39
C GLY A 152 17.83 -8.50 -1.86
N ARG A 153 18.95 -7.91 -2.29
CA ARG A 153 20.28 -8.20 -1.71
C ARG A 153 20.79 -7.00 -0.93
N ASN A 154 20.74 -7.11 0.40
CA ASN A 154 21.58 -6.28 1.26
C ASN A 154 23.04 -6.76 1.07
N PRO A 155 23.92 -6.00 0.39
CA PRO A 155 25.29 -6.43 0.10
C PRO A 155 26.12 -6.64 1.38
N LEU A 156 25.69 -6.07 2.51
CA LEU A 156 26.37 -6.16 3.80
C LEU A 156 26.02 -7.43 4.60
N ARG A 157 25.08 -8.27 4.13
CA ARG A 157 24.64 -9.47 4.86
C ARG A 157 25.74 -10.54 4.95
N HIS A 158 26.67 -10.58 4.00
CA HIS A 158 27.80 -11.51 4.01
C HIS A 158 29.00 -11.02 4.81
N LEU A 159 29.13 -9.71 5.03
CA LEU A 159 30.26 -9.13 5.77
C LEU A 159 30.20 -9.40 7.28
N LYS A 160 29.01 -9.68 7.84
CA LYS A 160 28.87 -9.94 9.28
C LYS A 160 29.27 -11.36 9.72
N LYS A 161 29.62 -12.26 8.79
CA LYS A 161 29.99 -13.66 9.09
C LYS A 161 31.51 -13.94 9.09
N VAL A 162 32.35 -12.96 8.77
CA VAL A 162 33.81 -13.15 8.58
C VAL A 162 34.64 -12.48 9.71
N GLY A 163 34.02 -12.00 10.77
CA GLY A 163 34.71 -11.54 11.98
C GLY A 163 34.93 -12.72 12.95
N GLY A 164 36.10 -13.36 12.85
CA GLY A 164 36.43 -14.61 13.53
C GLY A 164 36.51 -14.53 15.07
N GLN A 165 36.28 -15.69 15.69
CA GLN A 165 36.89 -16.03 16.97
C GLN A 165 38.18 -16.81 16.67
N PRO A 166 39.34 -16.43 17.22
CA PRO A 166 40.52 -17.28 17.15
C PRO A 166 40.31 -18.48 18.08
N GLN A 167 40.46 -19.69 17.54
CA GLN A 167 40.51 -20.91 18.35
C GLN A 167 41.84 -20.94 19.12
N PRO A 168 41.84 -21.16 20.45
CA PRO A 168 43.06 -21.44 21.18
C PRO A 168 43.55 -22.84 20.79
N GLN A 169 44.76 -22.92 20.25
CA GLN A 169 45.49 -24.18 20.09
C GLN A 169 46.01 -24.61 21.47
N GLN A 170 45.62 -25.80 21.90
CA GLN A 170 46.37 -26.66 22.83
C GLN A 170 46.25 -28.09 22.35
#